data_AF-A0A7R9GLW5-F1
#
_entry.id   AF-A0A7R9GLW5-F1
#
_cell.length_a   1.000
_cell.length_b   1.000
_cell.length_c   1.000
_cell.angle_alpha   90.00
_cell.angle_beta   90.00
_cell.angle_gamma   90.00
#
_symmetry.space_group_name_H-M   'P 1'
#
loop_
_entity.id
_entity.type
_entity.pdbx_description
1 polymer ?
#
loop_
_entity_poly.entity_id
_entity_poly.type
_entity_poly.pdbx_seq_one_letter_code
_entity_poly.pdbx_strand_id
1 'polypeptide(L)'
;MKANAERLWQMLMEMAKIGATDKGGNTRRAGLSTTALPIVMGSHLDTQPKGGRFDGIYGVLSGMEVLQRLTEEGIHTHHPLEVVVWTNEEGARFTPAMMGSAVFTGLLPKQKVYESTDKQGISVYSELVRTGQLGETPLARPFKAYYEAHIEQGPVLEQSQVAIGVVTGGQAILWLDVETKGKAAHAGTTPMHMRKDTMVGSAAMIVELEHNVRKRFPEGLVTFGEMQVANSS
;
A
#
# COMPACT_ATOMS: atom_id res chain seq x y z
N MET A 1 -4.85 19.76 -9.36
CA MET A 1 -4.03 20.38 -8.29
C MET A 1 -2.93 19.38 -7.94
N LYS A 2 -1.67 19.62 -8.30
CA LYS A 2 -0.57 18.69 -8.01
C LYS A 2 -0.10 18.89 -6.57
N ALA A 3 0.13 17.81 -5.81
CA ALA A 3 0.72 17.90 -4.48
C ALA A 3 2.15 18.46 -4.61
N ASN A 4 2.50 19.44 -3.78
CA ASN A 4 3.86 19.97 -3.69
C ASN A 4 4.60 19.18 -2.61
N ALA A 5 5.49 18.27 -3.03
CA ALA A 5 6.24 17.39 -2.14
C ALA A 5 7.13 18.16 -1.16
N GLU A 6 7.73 19.27 -1.59
CA GLU A 6 8.58 20.11 -0.74
C GLU A 6 7.76 20.82 0.33
N ARG A 7 6.59 21.37 -0.03
CA ARG A 7 5.65 21.97 0.93
C ARG A 7 5.11 20.94 1.92
N LEU A 8 4.75 19.75 1.43
CA LEU A 8 4.31 18.65 2.28
C LEU A 8 5.42 18.24 3.25
N TRP A 9 6.64 18.07 2.75
CA TRP A 9 7.79 17.75 3.57
C TRP A 9 8.07 18.84 4.61
N GLN A 10 8.06 20.11 4.23
CA GLN A 10 8.21 21.23 5.16
C GLN A 10 7.11 21.24 6.22
N MET A 11 5.85 20.98 5.86
CA MET A 11 4.74 20.87 6.81
C MET A 11 4.93 19.70 7.77
N LEU A 12 5.34 18.53 7.26
CA LEU A 12 5.68 17.36 8.08
C LEU A 12 6.86 17.68 9.01
N MET A 13 7.88 18.40 8.54
CA MET A 13 9.03 18.82 9.34
C MET A 13 8.68 19.91 10.36
N GLU A 14 7.75 20.82 10.07
CA GLU A 14 7.23 21.81 11.03
C GLU A 14 6.39 21.14 12.11
N MET A 15 5.45 20.26 11.74
CA MET A 15 4.70 19.46 12.72
C MET A 15 5.64 18.58 13.56
N ALA A 16 6.72 18.09 12.97
CA ALA A 16 7.75 17.33 13.66
C ALA A 16 8.51 18.15 14.74
N LYS A 17 8.62 19.47 14.60
CA LYS A 17 9.21 20.34 15.64
C LYS A 17 8.36 20.43 16.90
N ILE A 18 7.05 20.21 16.78
CA ILE A 18 6.10 20.25 17.92
C ILE A 18 6.23 18.99 18.81
N GLY A 19 6.93 17.96 18.35
CA GLY A 19 7.19 16.71 19.07
C GLY A 19 8.63 16.51 19.54
N ALA A 20 9.58 17.38 19.18
CA ALA A 20 10.98 17.22 19.53
C ALA A 20 11.21 17.53 21.01
N THR A 21 11.17 16.49 21.84
CA THR A 21 11.61 16.56 23.25
C THR A 21 12.89 15.76 23.42
N ASP A 22 13.60 15.98 24.52
CA ASP A 22 14.81 15.22 24.88
C ASP A 22 14.59 13.70 25.04
N LYS A 23 13.34 13.21 24.90
CA LYS A 23 12.92 11.80 25.07
C LYS A 23 12.15 11.21 23.87
N GLY A 24 12.05 11.92 22.74
CA GLY A 24 11.34 11.43 21.55
C GLY A 24 11.26 12.50 20.46
N GLY A 25 11.59 12.11 19.22
CA GLY A 25 11.62 12.99 18.04
C GLY A 25 10.36 12.91 17.17
N ASN A 26 10.49 13.35 15.91
CA ASN A 26 9.48 13.60 14.87
C ASN A 26 8.36 12.54 14.68
N THR A 27 8.57 11.33 15.17
CA THR A 27 7.70 10.16 14.99
C THR A 27 7.37 9.48 16.32
N ARG A 28 7.70 10.08 17.47
CA ARG A 28 7.55 9.46 18.78
C ARG A 28 7.30 10.47 19.89
N ARG A 29 6.19 10.29 20.60
CA ARG A 29 5.88 10.93 21.89
C ARG A 29 6.21 9.98 23.03
N ALA A 30 6.99 10.43 24.01
CA ALA A 30 7.28 9.66 25.20
C ALA A 30 6.01 9.41 26.04
N GLY A 31 5.89 8.20 26.60
CA GLY A 31 4.89 7.86 27.60
C GLY A 31 5.44 8.06 29.02
N LEU A 32 4.57 7.95 30.02
CA LEU A 32 4.94 7.98 31.43
C LEU A 32 5.80 6.76 31.82
N SER A 33 5.55 5.61 31.20
CA SER A 33 6.36 4.42 31.42
C SER A 33 7.56 4.37 30.47
N THR A 34 8.73 4.09 31.03
CA THR A 34 9.98 3.90 30.27
C THR A 34 10.13 2.48 29.73
N THR A 35 9.29 1.54 30.15
CA THR A 35 9.36 0.11 29.78
C THR A 35 8.15 -0.36 28.97
N ALA A 36 7.08 0.44 28.92
CA ALA A 36 5.89 0.09 28.16
C ALA A 36 6.16 0.07 26.65
N LEU A 37 5.64 -0.96 25.97
CA LEU A 37 5.67 -1.05 24.52
C LEU A 37 4.86 0.10 23.88
N PRO A 38 5.26 0.60 22.70
CA PRO A 38 4.57 1.72 22.06
C PRO A 38 3.24 1.32 21.43
N ILE A 39 2.31 2.25 21.42
CA ILE A 39 1.14 2.21 20.54
C ILE A 39 1.51 2.98 19.27
N VAL A 40 1.45 2.28 18.14
CA VAL A 40 1.88 2.82 16.85
C VAL A 40 0.67 3.15 16.01
N MET A 41 0.73 4.25 15.30
CA MET A 41 -0.25 4.64 14.30
C MET A 41 0.45 5.12 13.03
N GLY A 42 -0.19 5.02 11.88
CA GLY A 42 0.43 5.44 10.64
C GLY A 42 -0.16 4.75 9.43
N SER A 43 0.55 4.89 8.31
CA SER A 43 0.19 4.32 7.01
C SER A 43 1.37 4.51 6.05
N HIS A 44 1.16 4.92 4.80
CA HIS A 44 2.18 5.16 3.78
C HIS A 44 2.13 6.57 3.20
N LEU A 45 3.21 6.97 2.51
CA LEU A 45 3.31 8.26 1.80
C LEU A 45 3.52 8.09 0.29
N ASP A 46 3.88 6.89 -0.17
CA ASP A 46 3.91 6.59 -1.60
C ASP A 46 2.50 6.47 -2.16
N THR A 47 2.36 6.66 -3.48
CA THR A 47 1.07 6.69 -4.17
C THR A 47 1.15 5.91 -5.48
N GLN A 48 0.02 5.41 -5.99
CA GLN A 48 -0.09 5.05 -7.40
C GLN A 48 0.26 6.21 -8.35
N PRO A 49 0.65 5.96 -9.62
CA PRO A 49 0.92 7.02 -10.60
C PRO A 49 -0.27 7.97 -10.85
N LYS A 50 -1.49 7.49 -10.61
CA LYS A 50 -2.73 8.27 -10.65
C LYS A 50 -3.44 8.33 -9.28
N GLY A 51 -2.64 8.29 -8.20
CA GLY A 51 -3.14 8.27 -6.83
C GLY A 51 -3.91 9.54 -6.43
N GLY A 52 -4.78 9.38 -5.43
CA GLY A 52 -5.54 10.46 -4.83
C GLY A 52 -4.73 11.32 -3.87
N ARG A 53 -5.42 12.21 -3.15
CA ARG A 53 -4.80 13.10 -2.14
C ARG A 53 -4.85 12.53 -0.70
N PHE A 54 -5.51 11.39 -0.50
CA PHE A 54 -5.85 10.88 0.82
C PHE A 54 -5.39 9.44 1.07
N ASP A 55 -5.17 8.67 0.02
CA ASP A 55 -4.65 7.30 0.10
C ASP A 55 -3.29 7.28 0.81
N GLY A 56 -3.17 6.48 1.87
CA GLY A 56 -2.03 6.43 2.79
C GLY A 56 -1.82 7.67 3.67
N ILE A 57 -1.60 8.82 3.02
CA ILE A 57 -1.19 10.06 3.69
C ILE A 57 -2.17 10.53 4.76
N TYR A 58 -3.47 10.26 4.59
CA TYR A 58 -4.47 10.54 5.61
C TYR A 58 -4.16 9.85 6.94
N GLY A 59 -3.74 8.59 6.91
CA GLY A 59 -3.38 7.83 8.11
C GLY A 59 -2.14 8.37 8.79
N VAL A 60 -1.11 8.74 8.01
CA VAL A 60 0.11 9.36 8.54
C VAL A 60 -0.19 10.70 9.22
N LEU A 61 -0.91 11.60 8.52
CA LEU A 61 -1.26 12.91 9.05
C LEU A 61 -2.21 12.82 10.25
N SER A 62 -3.15 11.86 10.25
CA SER A 62 -4.02 11.61 11.39
C SER A 62 -3.21 11.19 12.62
N GLY A 63 -2.20 10.32 12.44
CA GLY A 63 -1.31 9.94 13.52
C GLY A 63 -0.52 11.11 14.09
N MET A 64 -0.03 12.00 13.21
CA MET A 64 0.67 13.22 13.64
C MET A 64 -0.25 14.19 14.38
N GLU A 65 -1.48 14.39 13.90
CA GLU A 65 -2.49 15.23 14.60
C GLU A 65 -2.80 14.68 15.98
N VAL A 66 -2.89 13.35 16.16
CA VAL A 66 -3.07 12.75 17.50
C VAL A 66 -1.91 13.12 18.42
N LEU A 67 -0.66 13.00 17.97
CA LEU A 67 0.49 13.38 18.78
C LEU A 67 0.48 14.88 19.13
N GLN A 68 0.18 15.72 18.14
CA GLN A 68 0.12 17.17 18.30
C GLN A 68 -0.98 17.58 19.28
N ARG A 69 -2.22 17.12 19.08
CA ARG A 69 -3.37 17.45 19.93
C ARG A 69 -3.14 17.06 21.38
N LEU A 70 -2.62 15.86 21.62
CA LEU A 70 -2.29 15.43 22.98
C LEU A 70 -1.22 16.32 23.63
N THR A 71 -0.33 16.94 22.86
CA THR A 71 0.72 17.85 23.38
C THR A 71 0.10 19.18 23.75
N GLU A 72 -0.70 19.76 22.84
CA GLU A 72 -1.41 21.02 23.04
C GLU A 72 -2.32 20.96 24.29
N GLU A 73 -3.00 19.83 24.50
CA GLU A 73 -3.90 19.60 25.64
C GLU A 73 -3.16 19.15 26.92
N GLY A 74 -1.84 18.95 26.89
CA GLY A 74 -1.06 18.49 28.05
C GLY A 74 -1.43 17.08 28.54
N ILE A 75 -1.96 16.22 27.67
CA ILE A 75 -2.41 14.87 28.05
C ILE A 75 -1.22 13.90 28.06
N HIS A 76 -0.94 13.28 29.21
CA HIS A 76 0.12 12.28 29.33
C HIS A 76 -0.43 10.86 29.16
N THR A 77 0.22 10.05 28.32
CA THR A 77 -0.14 8.65 28.07
C THR A 77 0.77 7.71 28.85
N HIS A 78 0.25 6.56 29.30
CA HIS A 78 1.08 5.54 29.92
C HIS A 78 2.10 4.95 28.93
N HIS A 79 1.62 4.54 27.75
CA HIS A 79 2.45 4.01 26.67
C HIS A 79 3.06 5.15 25.84
N PRO A 80 4.28 4.98 25.29
CA PRO A 80 4.77 5.86 24.24
C PRO A 80 3.88 5.72 22.99
N LEU A 81 3.72 6.81 22.26
CA LEU A 81 2.99 6.84 21.00
C LEU A 81 3.95 7.10 19.85
N GLU A 82 3.76 6.42 18.73
CA GLU A 82 4.65 6.54 17.57
C GLU A 82 3.86 6.65 16.27
N VAL A 83 4.39 7.44 15.33
CA VAL A 83 3.90 7.54 13.96
C VAL A 83 4.84 6.77 13.03
N VAL A 84 4.30 5.89 12.20
CA VAL A 84 5.07 5.15 11.19
C VAL A 84 4.68 5.55 9.77
N VAL A 85 5.67 5.56 8.88
CA VAL A 85 5.47 5.63 7.44
C VAL A 85 6.05 4.37 6.83
N TRP A 86 5.20 3.50 6.30
CA TRP A 86 5.61 2.29 5.61
C TRP A 86 6.12 2.60 4.21
N THR A 87 7.24 1.98 3.85
CA THR A 87 7.89 2.16 2.56
C THR A 87 7.23 1.27 1.49
N ASN A 88 6.90 1.88 0.35
CA ASN A 88 6.44 1.18 -0.85
C ASN A 88 5.26 0.27 -0.54
N GLU A 89 4.21 0.88 0.01
CA GLU A 89 2.96 0.20 0.30
C GLU A 89 2.22 -0.13 -0.99
N GLU A 90 2.13 0.83 -1.91
CA GLU A 90 1.32 0.71 -3.13
C GLU A 90 1.90 -0.31 -4.13
N GLY A 91 3.20 -0.61 -4.00
CA GLY A 91 3.91 -1.49 -4.92
C GLY A 91 4.03 -0.95 -6.35
N ALA A 92 3.76 0.34 -6.56
CA ALA A 92 3.62 0.95 -7.88
C ALA A 92 4.93 0.99 -8.68
N ARG A 93 6.05 1.28 -7.99
CA ARG A 93 7.39 1.33 -8.61
C ARG A 93 8.13 0.00 -8.43
N PHE A 94 8.07 -0.56 -7.22
CA PHE A 94 8.71 -1.83 -6.88
C PHE A 94 7.64 -2.82 -6.42
N THR A 95 7.62 -4.03 -6.99
CA THR A 95 6.67 -5.08 -6.61
C THR A 95 7.33 -6.10 -5.67
N PRO A 96 6.61 -6.68 -4.69
CA PRO A 96 5.17 -6.52 -4.42
C PRO A 96 4.85 -5.27 -3.58
N ALA A 97 3.56 -5.02 -3.38
CA ALA A 97 3.02 -4.07 -2.42
C ALA A 97 3.46 -4.37 -0.96
N MET A 98 3.26 -3.40 -0.07
CA MET A 98 3.43 -3.51 1.38
C MET A 98 4.86 -3.89 1.82
N MET A 99 5.90 -3.50 1.07
CA MET A 99 7.27 -3.97 1.31
C MET A 99 7.76 -3.66 2.74
N GLY A 100 7.64 -2.41 3.19
CA GLY A 100 8.16 -1.99 4.49
C GLY A 100 7.53 -2.75 5.66
N SER A 101 6.21 -2.87 5.66
CA SER A 101 5.46 -3.58 6.70
C SER A 101 5.63 -5.10 6.61
N ALA A 102 5.77 -5.67 5.41
CA ALA A 102 6.06 -7.08 5.22
C ALA A 102 7.45 -7.48 5.74
N VAL A 103 8.48 -6.63 5.55
CA VAL A 103 9.79 -6.89 6.16
C VAL A 103 9.73 -6.72 7.68
N PHE A 104 9.01 -5.70 8.17
CA PHE A 104 8.83 -5.47 9.61
C PHE A 104 8.19 -6.66 10.33
N THR A 105 7.17 -7.27 9.72
CA THR A 105 6.46 -8.45 10.25
C THR A 105 7.16 -9.78 9.97
N GLY A 106 8.26 -9.77 9.22
CA GLY A 106 9.00 -10.97 8.84
C GLY A 106 8.38 -11.80 7.71
N LEU A 107 7.32 -11.30 7.07
CA LEU A 107 6.69 -11.94 5.90
C LEU A 107 7.62 -11.93 4.67
N LEU A 108 8.39 -10.86 4.49
CA LEU A 108 9.40 -10.77 3.43
C LEU A 108 10.81 -10.63 3.99
N PRO A 109 11.81 -11.37 3.46
CA PRO A 109 13.21 -11.17 3.83
C PRO A 109 13.70 -9.78 3.39
N LYS A 110 14.34 -9.04 4.30
CA LYS A 110 14.91 -7.71 4.02
C LYS A 110 15.81 -7.69 2.78
N GLN A 111 16.67 -8.70 2.65
CA GLN A 111 17.61 -8.81 1.53
C GLN A 111 16.88 -8.92 0.18
N LYS A 112 15.78 -9.68 0.11
CA LYS A 112 14.99 -9.82 -1.10
C LYS A 112 14.31 -8.50 -1.50
N VAL A 113 13.84 -7.73 -0.53
CA VAL A 113 13.30 -6.39 -0.78
C VAL A 113 14.39 -5.45 -1.30
N TYR A 114 15.57 -5.47 -0.71
CA TYR A 114 16.71 -4.66 -1.16
C TYR A 114 17.13 -4.94 -2.61
N GLU A 115 17.05 -6.21 -3.02
CA GLU A 115 17.36 -6.68 -4.38
C GLU A 115 16.24 -6.43 -5.39
N SER A 116 15.03 -6.11 -4.94
CA SER A 116 13.90 -5.86 -5.85
C SER A 116 14.16 -4.61 -6.70
N THR A 117 13.92 -4.71 -8.00
CA THR A 117 14.18 -3.63 -8.96
C THR A 117 12.92 -3.07 -9.60
N ASP A 118 12.96 -1.80 -9.98
CA ASP A 118 11.93 -1.20 -10.82
C ASP A 118 12.09 -1.60 -12.30
N LYS A 119 11.22 -1.06 -13.16
CA LYS A 119 11.24 -1.32 -14.62
C LYS A 119 12.52 -0.84 -15.32
N GLN A 120 13.34 0.00 -14.66
CA GLN A 120 14.61 0.50 -15.18
C GLN A 120 15.81 -0.28 -14.60
N GLY A 121 15.58 -1.28 -13.76
CA GLY A 121 16.64 -2.06 -13.12
C GLY A 121 17.28 -1.37 -11.91
N ILE A 122 16.73 -0.26 -11.42
CA ILE A 122 17.19 0.40 -10.20
C ILE A 122 16.66 -0.39 -9.01
N SER A 123 17.49 -0.67 -7.99
CA SER A 123 17.06 -1.46 -6.83
C SER A 123 16.52 -0.60 -5.69
N VAL A 124 15.65 -1.18 -4.86
CA VAL A 124 15.16 -0.53 -3.62
C VAL A 124 16.33 -0.07 -2.74
N TYR A 125 17.37 -0.89 -2.59
CA TYR A 125 18.55 -0.54 -1.79
C TYR A 125 19.23 0.74 -2.31
N SER A 126 19.48 0.81 -3.62
CA SER A 126 20.13 1.99 -4.22
C SER A 126 19.31 3.27 -4.01
N GLU A 127 17.98 3.19 -4.07
CA GLU A 127 17.11 4.34 -3.80
C GLU A 127 17.09 4.74 -2.33
N LEU A 128 17.04 3.79 -1.39
CA LEU A 128 17.13 4.09 0.05
C LEU A 128 18.45 4.77 0.41
N VAL A 129 19.56 4.34 -0.21
CA VAL A 129 20.86 5.02 -0.07
C VAL A 129 20.81 6.41 -0.67
N ARG A 130 20.29 6.56 -1.90
CA ARG A 130 20.22 7.85 -2.61
C ARG A 130 19.35 8.87 -1.88
N THR A 131 18.26 8.44 -1.25
CA THR A 131 17.34 9.32 -0.49
C THR A 131 17.77 9.51 0.97
N GLY A 132 18.84 8.84 1.44
CA GLY A 132 19.28 8.90 2.83
C GLY A 132 18.31 8.24 3.81
N GLN A 133 17.49 7.30 3.34
CA GLN A 133 16.46 6.60 4.13
C GLN A 133 16.91 5.20 4.57
N LEU A 134 18.17 4.82 4.31
CA LEU A 134 18.75 3.59 4.85
C LEU A 134 19.04 3.78 6.35
N GLY A 135 18.07 3.42 7.20
CA GLY A 135 18.19 3.50 8.65
C GLY A 135 19.02 2.38 9.27
N GLU A 136 19.66 2.65 10.40
CA GLU A 136 20.45 1.68 11.19
C GLU A 136 19.65 1.05 12.35
N THR A 137 18.47 1.59 12.64
CA THR A 137 17.62 1.09 13.72
C THR A 137 17.13 -0.33 13.40
N PRO A 138 17.14 -1.26 14.38
CA PRO A 138 16.50 -2.55 14.22
C PRO A 138 15.05 -2.37 13.76
N LEU A 139 14.75 -2.88 12.58
CA LEU A 139 13.45 -2.68 11.94
C LEU A 139 12.33 -3.35 12.76
N ALA A 140 12.44 -4.65 13.01
CA ALA A 140 11.43 -5.41 13.73
C ALA A 140 11.58 -5.23 15.25
N ARG A 141 10.49 -4.81 15.90
CA ARG A 141 10.39 -4.65 17.35
C ARG A 141 8.94 -4.81 17.81
N PRO A 142 8.68 -5.16 19.08
CA PRO A 142 7.32 -5.35 19.56
C PRO A 142 6.56 -4.03 19.71
N PHE A 143 5.28 -4.05 19.32
CA PHE A 143 4.30 -2.99 19.57
C PHE A 143 3.28 -3.46 20.59
N LYS A 144 2.72 -2.53 21.36
CA LYS A 144 1.55 -2.81 22.22
C LYS A 144 0.28 -2.95 21.36
N ALA A 145 0.13 -2.06 20.39
CA ALA A 145 -0.98 -2.01 19.45
C ALA A 145 -0.57 -1.23 18.19
N TYR A 146 -1.25 -1.49 17.07
CA TYR A 146 -1.12 -0.76 15.82
C TYR A 146 -2.50 -0.30 15.36
N TYR A 147 -2.63 0.98 14.96
CA TYR A 147 -3.86 1.55 14.43
C TYR A 147 -3.57 2.28 13.11
N GLU A 148 -4.42 2.06 12.11
CA GLU A 148 -4.31 2.72 10.82
C GLU A 148 -5.66 3.34 10.46
N ALA A 149 -5.67 4.65 10.32
CA ALA A 149 -6.81 5.37 9.77
C ALA A 149 -6.64 5.44 8.26
N HIS A 150 -7.68 5.09 7.51
CA HIS A 150 -7.64 5.06 6.05
C HIS A 150 -8.97 5.50 5.46
N ILE A 151 -8.94 6.00 4.24
CA ILE A 151 -10.17 6.18 3.46
C ILE A 151 -10.71 4.81 3.04
N GLU A 152 -12.03 4.71 2.85
CA GLU A 152 -12.67 3.43 2.50
C GLU A 152 -12.17 2.85 1.18
N GLN A 153 -11.80 3.71 0.21
CA GLN A 153 -11.55 3.36 -1.20
C GLN A 153 -12.73 2.67 -1.91
N GLY A 154 -13.89 2.60 -1.24
CA GLY A 154 -15.15 2.07 -1.74
C GLY A 154 -16.31 3.05 -1.48
N PRO A 155 -17.53 2.70 -1.92
CA PRO A 155 -18.69 3.58 -1.83
C PRO A 155 -19.62 3.26 -0.64
N VAL A 156 -19.31 2.27 0.19
CA VAL A 156 -20.23 1.70 1.19
C VAL A 156 -20.56 2.70 2.30
N LEU A 157 -19.58 3.38 2.88
CA LEU A 157 -19.79 4.36 3.95
C LEU A 157 -20.56 5.58 3.41
N GLU A 158 -20.22 6.05 2.21
CA GLU A 158 -20.93 7.15 1.55
C GLU A 158 -22.40 6.78 1.30
N GLN A 159 -22.65 5.62 0.67
CA GLN A 159 -24.00 5.14 0.38
C GLN A 159 -24.82 4.85 1.66
N SER A 160 -24.15 4.39 2.71
CA SER A 160 -24.79 4.11 4.00
C SER A 160 -24.92 5.35 4.89
N GLN A 161 -24.37 6.50 4.47
CA GLN A 161 -24.32 7.74 5.23
C GLN A 161 -23.69 7.59 6.62
N VAL A 162 -22.69 6.71 6.74
CA VAL A 162 -21.94 6.45 7.97
C VAL A 162 -20.58 7.13 7.88
N ALA A 163 -20.20 7.88 8.91
CA ALA A 163 -18.94 8.63 8.89
C ALA A 163 -17.69 7.74 9.14
N ILE A 164 -17.82 6.69 9.95
CA ILE A 164 -16.70 5.87 10.42
C ILE A 164 -17.02 4.38 10.25
N GLY A 165 -16.14 3.68 9.52
CA GLY A 165 -16.14 2.22 9.45
C GLY A 165 -15.19 1.60 10.46
N VAL A 166 -15.66 0.62 11.23
CA VAL A 166 -14.79 -0.22 12.06
C VAL A 166 -14.35 -1.41 11.22
N VAL A 167 -13.11 -1.38 10.74
CA VAL A 167 -12.56 -2.45 9.89
C VAL A 167 -12.36 -3.71 10.72
N THR A 168 -12.99 -4.81 10.32
CA THR A 168 -12.91 -6.11 11.01
C THR A 168 -11.88 -7.05 10.38
N GLY A 169 -11.40 -6.76 9.17
CA GLY A 169 -10.41 -7.55 8.45
C GLY A 169 -10.07 -6.97 7.08
N GLY A 170 -8.99 -7.49 6.48
CA GLY A 170 -8.61 -7.20 5.10
C GLY A 170 -9.00 -8.33 4.16
N GLN A 171 -9.29 -8.01 2.91
CA GLN A 171 -9.56 -9.02 1.88
C GLN A 171 -8.28 -9.78 1.51
N ALA A 172 -8.38 -11.10 1.34
CA ALA A 172 -7.30 -11.89 0.79
C ALA A 172 -7.19 -11.64 -0.73
N ILE A 173 -5.96 -11.48 -1.22
CA ILE A 173 -5.68 -11.16 -2.63
C ILE A 173 -4.88 -12.31 -3.25
N LEU A 174 -5.29 -12.73 -4.45
CA LEU A 174 -4.54 -13.66 -5.29
C LEU A 174 -4.33 -13.02 -6.66
N TRP A 175 -3.08 -12.85 -7.06
CA TRP A 175 -2.71 -12.41 -8.41
C TRP A 175 -2.23 -13.62 -9.22
N LEU A 176 -2.69 -13.71 -10.46
CA LEU A 176 -2.40 -14.82 -11.36
C LEU A 176 -1.98 -14.30 -12.73
N ASP A 177 -0.87 -14.82 -13.24
CA ASP A 177 -0.52 -14.71 -14.65
C ASP A 177 -1.11 -15.91 -15.40
N VAL A 178 -1.95 -15.64 -16.41
CA VAL A 178 -2.61 -16.69 -17.20
C VAL A 178 -2.16 -16.60 -18.65
N GLU A 179 -1.49 -17.65 -19.13
CA GLU A 179 -1.05 -17.75 -20.52
C GLU A 179 -1.97 -18.68 -21.33
N THR A 180 -2.55 -18.17 -22.41
CA THR A 180 -3.33 -18.96 -23.37
C THR A 180 -2.57 -19.14 -24.69
N LYS A 181 -2.60 -20.37 -25.24
CA LYS A 181 -1.89 -20.73 -26.48
C LYS A 181 -2.84 -21.19 -27.57
N GLY A 182 -2.59 -20.73 -28.79
CA GLY A 182 -3.40 -21.06 -29.97
C GLY A 182 -2.53 -21.20 -31.22
N LYS A 183 -3.08 -20.84 -32.37
CA LYS A 183 -2.36 -20.91 -33.66
C LYS A 183 -2.54 -19.63 -34.44
N ALA A 184 -1.44 -18.89 -34.64
CA ALA A 184 -1.39 -17.75 -35.54
C ALA A 184 -1.71 -18.20 -36.98
N ALA A 185 -2.56 -17.45 -37.67
CA ALA A 185 -3.00 -17.75 -39.02
C ALA A 185 -3.46 -16.47 -39.73
N HIS A 186 -3.49 -16.48 -41.07
CA HIS A 186 -3.89 -15.31 -41.84
C HIS A 186 -5.38 -15.00 -41.65
N ALA A 187 -5.70 -13.79 -41.17
CA ALA A 187 -7.04 -13.40 -40.77
C ALA A 187 -8.06 -13.44 -41.92
N GLY A 188 -7.65 -13.16 -43.15
CA GLY A 188 -8.54 -13.13 -44.32
C GLY A 188 -8.80 -14.49 -44.99
N THR A 189 -7.91 -15.46 -44.82
CA THR A 189 -7.94 -16.71 -45.61
C THR A 189 -8.09 -17.97 -44.77
N THR A 190 -7.96 -17.88 -43.44
CA THR A 190 -8.17 -19.02 -42.54
C THR A 190 -9.66 -19.20 -42.25
N PRO A 191 -10.29 -20.30 -42.68
CA PRO A 191 -11.70 -20.58 -42.39
C PRO A 191 -11.96 -20.65 -40.88
N MET A 192 -13.14 -20.22 -40.44
CA MET A 192 -13.47 -20.12 -39.01
C MET A 192 -13.28 -21.44 -38.24
N HIS A 193 -13.68 -22.57 -38.82
CA HIS A 193 -13.58 -23.89 -38.19
C HIS A 193 -12.14 -24.39 -38.01
N MET A 194 -11.15 -23.74 -38.63
CA MET A 194 -9.73 -24.09 -38.51
C MET A 194 -8.96 -23.21 -37.52
N ARG A 195 -9.61 -22.17 -36.96
CA ARG A 195 -8.96 -21.21 -36.07
C ARG A 195 -8.78 -21.78 -34.67
N LYS A 196 -7.65 -21.44 -34.06
CA LYS A 196 -7.38 -21.61 -32.62
C LYS A 196 -7.05 -20.23 -32.05
N ASP A 197 -8.09 -19.41 -31.93
CA ASP A 197 -7.98 -18.00 -31.58
C ASP A 197 -7.94 -17.82 -30.06
N THR A 198 -6.79 -17.39 -29.54
CA THR A 198 -6.61 -17.17 -28.10
C THR A 198 -7.33 -15.94 -27.59
N MET A 199 -7.55 -14.92 -28.42
CA MET A 199 -8.26 -13.71 -27.99
C MET A 199 -9.72 -14.04 -27.71
N VAL A 200 -10.37 -14.78 -28.62
CA VAL A 200 -11.76 -15.24 -28.43
C VAL A 200 -11.86 -16.20 -27.24
N GLY A 201 -10.92 -17.15 -27.12
CA GLY A 201 -10.90 -18.08 -25.99
C GLY A 201 -10.72 -17.38 -24.64
N SER A 202 -9.81 -16.41 -24.57
CA SER A 202 -9.56 -15.64 -23.34
C SER A 202 -10.75 -14.74 -22.98
N ALA A 203 -11.40 -14.12 -23.97
CA ALA A 203 -12.63 -13.36 -23.74
C ALA A 203 -13.75 -14.23 -23.14
N ALA A 204 -13.93 -15.46 -23.65
CA ALA A 204 -14.88 -16.40 -23.08
C ALA A 204 -14.53 -16.80 -21.63
N MET A 205 -13.24 -17.02 -21.34
CA MET A 205 -12.78 -17.30 -19.99
C MET A 205 -13.06 -16.16 -19.01
N ILE A 206 -12.80 -14.91 -19.43
CA ILE A 206 -13.05 -13.71 -18.62
C ILE A 206 -14.52 -13.61 -18.21
N VAL A 207 -15.43 -13.74 -19.19
CA VAL A 207 -16.88 -13.67 -18.94
C VAL A 207 -17.34 -14.78 -18.01
N GLU A 208 -16.87 -16.01 -18.23
CA GLU A 208 -17.28 -17.16 -17.42
C GLU A 208 -16.72 -17.07 -15.98
N LEU A 209 -15.49 -16.57 -15.81
CA LEU A 209 -14.90 -16.35 -14.49
C LEU A 209 -15.67 -15.28 -13.70
N GLU A 210 -15.98 -14.14 -14.32
CA GLU A 210 -16.79 -13.11 -13.68
C GLU A 210 -18.17 -13.64 -13.28
N HIS A 211 -18.83 -14.39 -14.18
CA HIS A 211 -20.10 -15.04 -13.90
C HIS A 211 -20.02 -15.98 -12.69
N ASN A 212 -19.00 -16.84 -12.63
CA ASN A 212 -18.82 -17.78 -11.53
C ASN A 212 -18.52 -17.08 -10.21
N VAL A 213 -17.70 -16.01 -10.21
CA VAL A 213 -17.40 -15.24 -8.99
C VAL A 213 -18.67 -14.61 -8.46
N ARG A 214 -19.41 -13.86 -9.29
CA ARG A 214 -20.69 -13.24 -8.88
C ARG A 214 -21.70 -14.26 -8.34
N LYS A 215 -21.75 -15.47 -8.92
CA LYS A 215 -22.70 -16.51 -8.53
C LYS A 215 -22.33 -17.24 -7.24
N ARG A 216 -21.05 -17.55 -7.04
CA ARG A 216 -20.57 -18.41 -5.94
C ARG A 216 -20.04 -17.61 -4.75
N PHE A 217 -19.57 -16.39 -5.00
CA PHE A 217 -18.94 -15.51 -4.03
C PHE A 217 -19.54 -14.10 -4.17
N PRO A 218 -20.72 -13.82 -3.58
CA PRO A 218 -21.41 -12.54 -3.75
C PRO A 218 -20.59 -11.31 -3.32
N GLU A 219 -19.66 -11.47 -2.37
CA GLU A 219 -18.71 -10.44 -1.92
C GLU A 219 -17.34 -10.55 -2.60
N GLY A 220 -17.16 -11.57 -3.46
CA GLY A 220 -15.92 -11.83 -4.17
C GLY A 220 -15.68 -10.80 -5.26
N LEU A 221 -14.44 -10.33 -5.36
CA LEU A 221 -13.99 -9.42 -6.38
C LEU A 221 -13.11 -10.16 -7.38
N VAL A 222 -13.27 -9.85 -8.67
CA VAL A 222 -12.41 -10.34 -9.74
C VAL A 222 -12.18 -9.22 -10.74
N THR A 223 -10.92 -9.04 -11.11
CA THR A 223 -10.49 -7.96 -12.00
C THR A 223 -9.50 -8.51 -13.01
N PHE A 224 -9.69 -8.17 -14.29
CA PHE A 224 -8.74 -8.46 -15.37
C PHE A 224 -8.08 -7.15 -15.76
N GLY A 225 -6.99 -6.81 -15.07
CA GLY A 225 -6.35 -5.49 -15.16
C GLY A 225 -5.41 -5.32 -16.36
N GLU A 226 -4.89 -6.41 -16.91
CA GLU A 226 -3.93 -6.39 -18.00
C GLU A 226 -4.16 -7.57 -18.96
N MET A 227 -4.00 -7.31 -20.26
CA MET A 227 -4.03 -8.32 -21.29
C MET A 227 -3.02 -7.97 -22.38
N GLN A 228 -2.10 -8.89 -22.68
CA GLN A 228 -1.10 -8.73 -23.72
C GLN A 228 -1.30 -9.76 -24.82
N VAL A 229 -1.27 -9.30 -26.08
CA VAL A 229 -1.25 -10.18 -27.26
C VAL A 229 0.15 -10.11 -27.87
N ALA A 230 0.91 -11.19 -27.72
CA ALA A 230 2.25 -11.30 -28.28
C ALA A 230 2.20 -11.26 -29.81
N ASN A 231 3.11 -10.48 -30.42
CA ASN A 231 3.27 -10.37 -31.88
C ASN A 231 1.97 -10.01 -32.62
N SER A 232 1.18 -9.07 -32.07
CA SER A 232 0.03 -8.51 -32.77
C SER A 232 0.49 -7.81 -34.06
N SER A 233 -0.14 -8.17 -35.18
CA SER A 233 0.09 -7.63 -36.52
C SER A 233 -0.67 -6.34 -36.77
#